data_AF-A0A9E3DCL1-F1
#
_entry.id   AF-A0A9E3DCL1-F1
#
_cell.length_a   1.000
_cell.length_b   1.000
_cell.length_c   1.000
_cell.angle_alpha   90.00
_cell.angle_beta   90.00
_cell.angle_gamma   90.00
#
_symmetry.space_group_name_H-M   'P 1'
#
loop_
_entity.id
_entity.type
_entity.pdbx_description
1 polymer ?
#
loop_
_entity_poly.entity_id
_entity_poly.type
_entity_poly.pdbx_seq_one_letter_code
_entity_poly.pdbx_strand_id
1 'polypeptide(L)'
;MTEEREMLRETVAALVAKHANPGAVRAAMESERGYDESLWHLLCEQVGAAALVVPEELSGAGGELADAATVLQELGRALVPSPLLGTTLAELALLAAPEPDAEALQGLAEGRSIGALVLDPEYVVNGDIADVILAVEDGELRRCTQFTAQPVTTMDPTRRLARVQSEAHEAIGPDPGIADSAAILLAAEQIGAA
;
A
#
# COMPACT_ATOMS: atom_id res chain seq x y z
N MET A 1 -19.24 7.18 -10.53
CA MET A 1 -18.85 7.15 -9.11
C MET A 1 -20.12 6.89 -8.31
N THR A 2 -20.11 5.92 -7.40
CA THR A 2 -21.26 5.62 -6.53
C THR A 2 -21.33 6.65 -5.39
N GLU A 3 -22.46 6.74 -4.69
CA GLU A 3 -22.61 7.63 -3.53
C GLU A 3 -21.64 7.26 -2.39
N GLU A 4 -21.44 5.96 -2.15
CA GLU A 4 -20.48 5.46 -1.15
C GLU A 4 -19.05 5.88 -1.47
N ARG A 5 -18.63 5.76 -2.74
CA ARG A 5 -17.31 6.22 -3.19
C ARG A 5 -17.12 7.72 -3.05
N GLU A 6 -18.19 8.48 -3.29
CA GLU A 6 -18.14 9.93 -3.12
C GLU A 6 -17.95 10.32 -1.65
N MET A 7 -18.67 9.64 -0.74
CA MET A 7 -18.47 9.84 0.71
C MET A 7 -17.07 9.44 1.17
N LEU A 8 -16.54 8.32 0.64
CA LEU A 8 -15.16 7.89 0.89
C LEU A 8 -14.16 8.97 0.45
N ARG A 9 -14.32 9.46 -0.77
CA ARG A 9 -13.49 10.54 -1.35
C ARG A 9 -13.52 11.79 -0.47
N GLU A 10 -14.71 12.28 -0.10
CA GLU A 10 -14.87 13.46 0.75
C GLU A 10 -14.22 13.30 2.13
N THR A 11 -14.35 12.10 2.72
CA THR A 11 -13.78 11.78 4.03
C THR A 11 -12.25 11.84 3.98
N VAL A 12 -11.64 11.19 2.97
CA VAL A 12 -10.19 11.22 2.77
C VAL A 12 -9.72 12.65 2.48
N ALA A 13 -10.42 13.38 1.60
CA ALA A 13 -10.10 14.76 1.28
C ALA A 13 -10.06 15.67 2.52
N ALA A 14 -11.06 15.56 3.40
CA ALA A 14 -11.15 16.35 4.61
C ALA A 14 -10.02 16.03 5.60
N LEU A 15 -9.70 14.75 5.75
CA LEU A 15 -8.64 14.27 6.64
C LEU A 15 -7.26 14.72 6.14
N VAL A 16 -6.99 14.55 4.85
CA VAL A 16 -5.78 15.03 4.18
C VAL A 16 -5.65 16.55 4.27
N ALA A 17 -6.71 17.32 4.02
CA ALA A 17 -6.67 18.78 4.10
C ALA A 17 -6.30 19.30 5.50
N LYS A 18 -6.69 18.55 6.55
CA LYS A 18 -6.42 18.88 7.94
C LYS A 18 -5.00 18.50 8.38
N HIS A 19 -4.46 17.39 7.85
CA HIS A 19 -3.24 16.78 8.39
C HIS A 19 -2.03 16.86 7.45
N ALA A 20 -2.22 16.96 6.13
CA ALA A 20 -1.16 16.92 5.12
C ALA A 20 -0.92 18.29 4.46
N ASN A 21 -0.80 19.36 5.26
CA ASN A 21 -0.34 20.64 4.70
C ASN A 21 1.11 20.51 4.17
N PRO A 22 1.61 21.42 3.31
CA PRO A 22 2.94 21.29 2.70
C PRO A 22 4.09 21.17 3.70
N GLY A 23 3.96 21.73 4.91
CA GLY A 23 4.96 21.58 5.97
C GLY A 23 4.94 20.17 6.56
N ALA A 24 3.76 19.61 6.80
CA ALA A 24 3.59 18.23 7.26
C ALA A 24 4.10 17.21 6.24
N VAL A 25 3.82 17.40 4.94
CA VAL A 25 4.34 16.55 3.86
C VAL A 25 5.87 16.53 3.85
N ARG A 26 6.52 17.70 3.96
CA ARG A 26 7.99 17.76 4.05
C ARG A 26 8.53 17.08 5.30
N ALA A 27 7.88 17.28 6.46
CA ALA A 27 8.28 16.61 7.69
C ALA A 27 8.13 15.08 7.59
N ALA A 28 7.07 14.60 6.91
CA ALA A 28 6.85 13.18 6.64
C ALA A 28 7.94 12.61 5.73
N MET A 29 8.35 13.33 4.67
CA MET A 29 9.46 12.92 3.78
C MET A 29 10.79 12.77 4.54
N GLU A 30 11.03 13.60 5.55
CA GLU A 30 12.24 13.59 6.37
C GLU A 30 12.17 12.61 7.56
N SER A 31 11.00 11.99 7.80
CA SER A 31 10.82 11.06 8.90
C SER A 31 11.55 9.74 8.65
N GLU A 32 11.89 9.04 9.74
CA GLU A 32 12.59 7.75 9.66
C GLU A 32 11.85 6.74 8.77
N ARG A 33 10.51 6.69 8.88
CA ARG A 33 9.67 5.81 8.08
C ARG A 33 9.23 6.41 6.73
N GLY A 34 9.45 7.70 6.51
CA GLY A 34 9.13 8.39 5.25
C GLY A 34 7.64 8.65 5.04
N TYR A 35 6.85 8.62 6.12
CA TYR A 35 5.45 9.03 6.16
C TYR A 35 5.10 9.57 7.55
N ASP A 36 3.93 10.21 7.67
CA ASP A 36 3.37 10.64 8.95
C ASP A 36 2.58 9.49 9.58
N GLU A 37 3.14 8.90 10.65
CA GLU A 37 2.53 7.76 11.35
C GLU A 37 1.19 8.09 11.99
N SER A 38 0.98 9.35 12.42
CA SER A 38 -0.30 9.78 12.99
C SER A 38 -1.37 9.85 11.89
N LEU A 39 -1.02 10.38 10.72
CA LEU A 39 -1.91 10.39 9.56
C LEU A 39 -2.22 8.98 9.06
N TRP A 40 -1.23 8.09 9.01
CA TRP A 40 -1.44 6.69 8.68
C TRP A 40 -2.44 6.01 9.61
N HIS A 41 -2.27 6.19 10.92
CA HIS A 41 -3.19 5.63 11.90
C HIS A 41 -4.62 6.16 11.73
N LEU A 42 -4.77 7.47 11.48
CA LEU A 42 -6.08 8.08 11.20
C LEU A 42 -6.72 7.52 9.92
N LEU A 43 -5.95 7.28 8.86
CA LEU A 43 -6.43 6.63 7.64
C LEU A 43 -6.89 5.19 7.90
N CYS A 44 -6.16 4.44 8.73
CA CYS A 44 -6.55 3.08 9.11
C CYS A 44 -7.83 3.08 9.95
N GLU A 45 -7.89 3.88 11.02
CA GLU A 45 -9.01 3.84 11.98
C GLU A 45 -10.29 4.52 11.50
N GLN A 46 -10.19 5.68 10.83
CA GLN A 46 -11.37 6.47 10.47
C GLN A 46 -11.90 6.15 9.08
N VAL A 47 -11.03 5.69 8.18
CA VAL A 47 -11.39 5.38 6.79
C VAL A 47 -11.41 3.88 6.53
N GLY A 48 -10.64 3.09 7.29
CA GLY A 48 -10.41 1.68 6.93
C GLY A 48 -9.53 1.54 5.70
N ALA A 49 -8.68 2.55 5.41
CA ALA A 49 -7.93 2.61 4.14
C ALA A 49 -7.04 1.38 3.91
N ALA A 50 -6.37 0.91 4.97
CA ALA A 50 -5.53 -0.28 4.93
C ALA A 50 -6.33 -1.60 4.92
N ALA A 51 -7.63 -1.57 5.17
CA ALA A 51 -8.47 -2.78 5.17
C ALA A 51 -9.37 -2.85 3.93
N LEU A 52 -9.21 -1.91 3.00
CA LEU A 52 -10.26 -1.58 2.05
C LEU A 52 -10.55 -2.71 1.05
N VAL A 53 -9.52 -3.40 0.56
CA VAL A 53 -9.65 -4.53 -0.37
C VAL A 53 -9.78 -5.88 0.32
N VAL A 54 -9.68 -5.90 1.65
CA VAL A 54 -9.77 -7.12 2.45
C VAL A 54 -11.25 -7.48 2.65
N PRO A 55 -11.68 -8.73 2.39
CA PRO A 55 -13.07 -9.16 2.60
C PRO A 55 -13.53 -9.02 4.05
N GLU A 56 -14.84 -8.81 4.25
CA GLU A 56 -15.44 -8.69 5.59
C GLU A 56 -15.25 -9.96 6.44
N GLU A 57 -15.23 -11.14 5.82
CA GLU A 57 -14.98 -12.41 6.51
C GLU A 57 -13.58 -12.51 7.12
N LEU A 58 -12.65 -11.70 6.63
CA LEU A 58 -11.29 -11.56 7.14
C LEU A 58 -11.14 -10.26 7.95
N SER A 59 -12.24 -9.70 8.44
CA SER A 59 -12.30 -8.44 9.21
C SER A 59 -11.83 -7.21 8.43
N GLY A 60 -11.95 -7.24 7.10
CA GLY A 60 -11.71 -6.09 6.23
C GLY A 60 -12.96 -5.26 5.95
N ALA A 61 -12.86 -4.31 5.00
CA ALA A 61 -13.97 -3.43 4.61
C ALA A 61 -14.77 -3.92 3.39
N GLY A 62 -14.30 -4.98 2.70
CA GLY A 62 -15.01 -5.59 1.57
C GLY A 62 -15.15 -4.70 0.33
N GLY A 63 -14.32 -3.68 0.19
CA GLY A 63 -14.33 -2.74 -0.94
C GLY A 63 -13.73 -3.30 -2.22
N GLU A 64 -14.01 -2.61 -3.32
CA GLU A 64 -13.50 -2.89 -4.65
C GLU A 64 -12.14 -2.20 -4.90
N LEU A 65 -11.40 -2.64 -5.92
CA LEU A 65 -10.18 -1.98 -6.37
C LEU A 65 -10.39 -0.48 -6.70
N ALA A 66 -11.61 -0.12 -7.15
CA ALA A 66 -11.99 1.26 -7.42
C ALA A 66 -12.08 2.13 -6.16
N ASP A 67 -12.39 1.54 -5.00
CA ASP A 67 -12.43 2.24 -3.72
C ASP A 67 -10.99 2.55 -3.29
N ALA A 68 -10.07 1.58 -3.40
CA ALA A 68 -8.64 1.79 -3.14
C ALA A 68 -8.02 2.84 -4.07
N ALA A 69 -8.35 2.77 -5.36
CA ALA A 69 -7.95 3.78 -6.34
C ALA A 69 -8.44 5.18 -5.95
N THR A 70 -9.67 5.29 -5.42
CA THR A 70 -10.23 6.57 -4.96
C THR A 70 -9.41 7.14 -3.80
N VAL A 71 -9.07 6.32 -2.79
CA VAL A 71 -8.24 6.78 -1.66
C VAL A 71 -6.85 7.21 -2.14
N LEU A 72 -6.19 6.38 -2.96
CA LEU A 72 -4.85 6.68 -3.49
C LEU A 72 -4.83 7.95 -4.35
N GLN A 73 -5.87 8.20 -5.15
CA GLN A 73 -6.00 9.43 -5.93
C GLN A 73 -6.06 10.68 -5.01
N GLU A 74 -6.81 10.61 -3.91
CA GLU A 74 -6.92 11.70 -2.95
C GLU A 74 -5.60 11.97 -2.21
N LEU A 75 -4.87 10.91 -1.86
CA LEU A 75 -3.53 10.99 -1.28
C LEU A 75 -2.52 11.60 -2.27
N GLY A 76 -2.55 11.13 -3.52
CA GLY A 76 -1.71 11.66 -4.60
C GLY A 76 -1.95 13.15 -4.84
N ARG A 77 -3.20 13.62 -4.78
CA ARG A 77 -3.54 15.05 -4.94
C ARG A 77 -2.91 15.97 -3.92
N ALA A 78 -2.68 15.49 -2.71
CA ALA A 78 -2.00 16.26 -1.67
C ALA A 78 -0.53 15.86 -1.51
N LEU A 79 0.00 15.01 -2.40
CA LEU A 79 1.36 14.48 -2.36
C LEU A 79 1.68 13.83 -1.00
N VAL A 80 0.72 13.12 -0.41
CA VAL A 80 0.87 12.50 0.91
C VAL A 80 1.80 11.29 0.79
N PRO A 81 3.00 11.30 1.41
CA PRO A 81 3.81 10.10 1.52
C PRO A 81 3.06 9.11 2.40
N SER A 82 2.78 7.91 1.90
CA SER A 82 2.08 6.87 2.66
C SER A 82 2.51 5.48 2.23
N PRO A 83 2.35 4.46 3.11
CA PRO A 83 2.60 3.07 2.75
C PRO A 83 1.42 2.40 2.05
N LEU A 84 0.32 3.12 1.76
CA LEU A 84 -0.95 2.52 1.35
C LEU A 84 -0.83 1.69 0.07
N LEU A 85 -0.16 2.21 -0.97
CA LEU A 85 -0.02 1.50 -2.24
C LEU A 85 0.69 0.15 -2.05
N GLY A 86 1.83 0.14 -1.36
CA GLY A 86 2.57 -1.11 -1.10
C GLY A 86 1.75 -2.10 -0.27
N THR A 87 1.10 -1.61 0.77
CA THR A 87 0.23 -2.41 1.66
C THR A 87 -0.96 -3.02 0.91
N THR A 88 -1.69 -2.24 0.12
CA THR A 88 -2.80 -2.75 -0.71
C THR A 88 -2.34 -3.79 -1.72
N LEU A 89 -1.16 -3.64 -2.33
CA LEU A 89 -0.62 -4.64 -3.26
C LEU A 89 -0.23 -5.94 -2.56
N ALA A 90 0.32 -5.85 -1.34
CA ALA A 90 0.59 -7.03 -0.52
C ALA A 90 -0.71 -7.77 -0.14
N GLU A 91 -1.76 -7.04 0.23
CA GLU A 91 -3.08 -7.62 0.51
C GLU A 91 -3.66 -8.34 -0.70
N LEU A 92 -3.65 -7.71 -1.87
CA LEU A 92 -4.14 -8.33 -3.10
C LEU A 92 -3.37 -9.62 -3.46
N ALA A 93 -2.06 -9.66 -3.22
CA ALA A 93 -1.25 -10.86 -3.42
C ALA A 93 -1.64 -11.97 -2.42
N LEU A 94 -1.78 -11.65 -1.14
CA LEU A 94 -2.17 -12.61 -0.12
C LEU A 94 -3.59 -13.15 -0.35
N LEU A 95 -4.53 -12.30 -0.77
CA LEU A 95 -5.91 -12.68 -1.07
C LEU A 95 -6.04 -13.56 -2.33
N ALA A 96 -5.08 -13.49 -3.24
CA ALA A 96 -5.05 -14.34 -4.43
C ALA A 96 -4.53 -15.76 -4.16
N ALA A 97 -3.89 -15.98 -3.00
CA ALA A 97 -3.45 -17.31 -2.59
C ALA A 97 -4.65 -18.25 -2.38
N PRO A 98 -4.54 -19.57 -2.70
CA PRO A 98 -5.59 -20.54 -2.40
C PRO A 98 -5.91 -20.65 -0.91
N GLU A 99 -4.90 -20.41 -0.07
CA GLU A 99 -5.01 -20.33 1.39
C GLU A 99 -4.39 -19.00 1.86
N PRO A 100 -5.18 -17.91 1.92
CA PRO A 100 -4.68 -16.61 2.34
C PRO A 100 -4.14 -16.63 3.78
N ASP A 101 -2.99 -16.00 4.02
CA ASP A 101 -2.46 -15.81 5.37
C ASP A 101 -3.30 -14.76 6.12
N ALA A 102 -4.26 -15.24 6.91
CA ALA A 102 -5.15 -14.41 7.69
C ALA A 102 -4.44 -13.56 8.76
N GLU A 103 -3.33 -14.05 9.33
CA GLU A 103 -2.58 -13.29 10.35
C GLU A 103 -1.86 -12.10 9.71
N ALA A 104 -1.21 -12.31 8.57
CA ALA A 104 -0.58 -11.23 7.82
C ALA A 104 -1.62 -10.21 7.33
N LEU A 105 -2.73 -10.68 6.76
CA LEU A 105 -3.82 -9.81 6.31
C LEU A 105 -4.40 -8.97 7.44
N GLN A 106 -4.59 -9.55 8.62
CA GLN A 106 -5.07 -8.81 9.79
C GLN A 106 -4.07 -7.73 10.22
N GLY A 107 -2.76 -8.03 10.24
CA GLY A 107 -1.73 -7.05 10.59
C GLY A 107 -1.68 -5.86 9.62
N LEU A 108 -1.83 -6.14 8.32
CA LEU A 108 -1.88 -5.12 7.26
C LEU A 108 -3.16 -4.28 7.36
N ALA A 109 -4.33 -4.93 7.51
CA ALA A 109 -5.63 -4.29 7.60
C ALA A 109 -5.75 -3.33 8.81
N GLU A 110 -5.16 -3.69 9.94
CA GLU A 110 -5.12 -2.85 11.15
C GLU A 110 -4.05 -1.74 11.06
N GLY A 111 -3.24 -1.71 10.01
CA GLY A 111 -2.14 -0.76 9.82
C GLY A 111 -0.96 -0.96 10.77
N ARG A 112 -0.90 -2.10 11.47
CA ARG A 112 0.21 -2.47 12.38
C ARG A 112 1.43 -2.98 11.62
N SER A 113 1.21 -3.56 10.45
CA SER A 113 2.23 -4.02 9.53
C SER A 113 2.15 -3.24 8.23
N ILE A 114 3.30 -3.08 7.58
CA ILE A 114 3.40 -2.48 6.25
C ILE A 114 3.71 -3.58 5.21
N GLY A 115 2.99 -3.54 4.10
CA GLY A 115 3.18 -4.48 3.00
C GLY A 115 4.00 -3.88 1.87
N ALA A 116 4.66 -4.74 1.11
CA ALA A 116 5.25 -4.39 -0.18
C ALA A 116 5.14 -5.55 -1.18
N LEU A 117 5.11 -5.20 -2.47
CA LEU A 117 5.12 -6.12 -3.58
C LEU A 117 6.36 -5.89 -4.46
N VAL A 118 7.13 -6.95 -4.69
CA VAL A 118 8.29 -6.97 -5.58
C VAL A 118 7.85 -7.37 -6.98
N LEU A 119 7.73 -6.36 -7.85
CA LEU A 119 7.63 -6.53 -9.31
C LEU A 119 8.99 -6.29 -9.99
N ASP A 120 9.77 -5.35 -9.45
CA ASP A 120 11.16 -5.09 -9.79
C ASP A 120 11.96 -5.01 -8.48
N PRO A 121 12.92 -5.92 -8.22
CA PRO A 121 13.69 -5.93 -6.97
C PRO A 121 14.55 -4.69 -6.77
N GLU A 122 14.82 -3.89 -7.80
CA GLU A 122 15.59 -2.65 -7.67
C GLU A 122 14.74 -1.47 -7.18
N TYR A 123 13.41 -1.54 -7.33
CA TYR A 123 12.49 -0.42 -7.09
C TYR A 123 11.20 -0.86 -6.40
N VAL A 124 11.32 -1.33 -5.16
CA VAL A 124 10.19 -1.78 -4.35
C VAL A 124 9.62 -0.63 -3.54
N VAL A 125 8.35 -0.32 -3.77
CA VAL A 125 7.60 0.69 -3.02
C VAL A 125 7.52 0.28 -1.54
N ASN A 126 7.96 1.18 -0.66
CA ASN A 126 8.02 0.98 0.80
C ASN A 126 8.85 -0.23 1.27
N GLY A 127 9.68 -0.84 0.41
CA GLY A 127 10.32 -2.12 0.70
C GLY A 127 11.25 -2.13 1.92
N ASP A 128 11.84 -0.98 2.28
CA ASP A 128 12.74 -0.85 3.44
C ASP A 128 12.03 -0.68 4.79
N ILE A 129 10.73 -0.42 4.77
CA ILE A 129 9.88 -0.29 5.96
C ILE A 129 8.79 -1.37 6.03
N ALA A 130 8.79 -2.30 5.08
CA ALA A 130 7.80 -3.36 4.97
C ALA A 130 8.08 -4.50 5.95
N ASP A 131 7.03 -4.97 6.62
CA ASP A 131 7.03 -6.15 7.46
C ASP A 131 6.65 -7.41 6.68
N VAL A 132 5.84 -7.24 5.62
CA VAL A 132 5.35 -8.32 4.76
C VAL A 132 5.74 -8.02 3.32
N ILE A 133 6.61 -8.86 2.73
CA ILE A 133 7.05 -8.70 1.34
C ILE A 133 6.58 -9.90 0.51
N LEU A 134 5.86 -9.58 -0.57
CA LEU A 134 5.43 -10.53 -1.59
C LEU A 134 6.21 -10.27 -2.86
N ALA A 135 6.40 -11.28 -3.68
CA ALA A 135 7.08 -11.19 -4.97
C ALA A 135 6.30 -11.96 -6.04
N VAL A 136 6.42 -11.49 -7.28
CA VAL A 136 5.99 -12.23 -8.47
C VAL A 136 7.22 -12.79 -9.16
N GLU A 137 7.29 -14.11 -9.32
CA GLU A 137 8.39 -14.78 -10.02
C GLU A 137 7.83 -15.91 -10.88
N ASP A 138 8.13 -15.91 -12.18
CA ASP A 138 7.71 -16.94 -13.14
C ASP A 138 6.20 -17.25 -13.15
N GLY A 139 5.36 -16.24 -12.89
CA GLY A 139 3.90 -16.40 -12.84
C GLY A 139 3.37 -17.01 -11.52
N GLU A 140 4.20 -17.05 -10.49
CA GLU A 140 3.84 -17.47 -9.13
C GLU A 140 3.99 -16.31 -8.15
N LEU A 141 3.07 -16.23 -7.20
CA LEU A 141 3.18 -15.41 -6.01
C LEU A 141 4.03 -16.13 -4.97
N ARG A 142 4.97 -15.39 -4.40
CA ARG A 142 5.88 -15.86 -3.36
C ARG A 142 5.88 -14.90 -2.19
N ARG A 143 5.92 -15.43 -0.97
CA ARG A 143 6.18 -14.64 0.23
C ARG A 143 7.66 -14.72 0.55
N CYS A 144 8.31 -13.57 0.71
CA CYS A 144 9.67 -13.49 1.22
C CYS A 144 9.65 -13.71 2.74
N THR A 145 10.30 -14.77 3.21
CA THR A 145 10.40 -15.10 4.65
C THR A 145 11.70 -14.58 5.26
N GLN A 146 12.72 -14.34 4.43
CA GLN A 146 13.96 -13.66 4.78
C GLN A 146 14.37 -12.74 3.63
N PHE A 147 14.69 -11.49 3.94
CA PHE A 147 15.08 -10.51 2.95
C PHE A 147 15.95 -9.42 3.56
N THR A 148 16.68 -8.72 2.71
CA THR A 148 17.28 -7.42 3.04
C THR A 148 16.69 -6.36 2.14
N ALA A 149 16.57 -5.14 2.67
CA ALA A 149 16.08 -4.00 1.94
C ALA A 149 17.01 -2.80 2.15
N GLN A 150 17.35 -2.12 1.06
CA GLN A 150 18.21 -0.95 1.07
C GLN A 150 17.46 0.24 0.46
N PRO A 151 17.25 1.34 1.20
CA PRO A 151 16.61 2.53 0.66
C PRO A 151 17.35 3.06 -0.58
N VAL A 152 16.60 3.47 -1.59
CA VAL A 152 17.12 4.06 -2.82
C VAL A 152 16.81 5.55 -2.83
N THR A 153 17.79 6.37 -3.21
CA THR A 153 17.55 7.81 -3.41
C THR A 153 16.67 8.02 -4.65
N THR A 154 15.52 8.64 -4.45
CA THR A 154 14.53 8.89 -5.50
C THR A 154 14.55 10.36 -5.93
N MET A 155 14.10 10.61 -7.17
CA MET A 155 13.81 11.98 -7.63
C MET A 155 12.56 12.55 -6.97
N ASP A 156 11.56 11.71 -6.73
CA ASP A 156 10.36 12.03 -5.98
C ASP A 156 10.51 11.55 -4.53
N PRO A 157 10.82 12.46 -3.59
CA PRO A 157 11.05 12.08 -2.19
C PRO A 157 9.77 11.72 -1.45
N THR A 158 8.58 11.92 -2.02
CA THR A 158 7.31 11.43 -1.45
C THR A 158 7.10 9.94 -1.72
N ARG A 159 7.86 9.37 -2.66
CA ARG A 159 7.85 7.94 -2.98
C ARG A 159 9.09 7.26 -2.42
N ARG A 160 8.89 6.53 -1.35
CA ARG A 160 9.94 5.71 -0.73
C ARG A 160 10.14 4.42 -1.52
N LEU A 161 11.34 4.25 -2.07
CA LEU A 161 11.73 3.05 -2.82
C LEU A 161 12.91 2.36 -2.14
N ALA A 162 12.97 1.04 -2.28
CA ALA A 162 14.07 0.23 -1.79
C ALA A 162 14.47 -0.84 -2.81
N ARG A 163 15.75 -1.18 -2.82
CA ARG A 163 16.23 -2.43 -3.41
C ARG A 163 15.97 -3.54 -2.42
N VAL A 164 15.24 -4.57 -2.81
CA VAL A 164 14.93 -5.74 -1.98
C VAL A 164 15.61 -6.97 -2.53
N GLN A 165 16.33 -7.69 -1.68
CA GLN A 165 16.94 -8.97 -1.99
C GLN A 165 16.27 -10.05 -1.13
N SER A 166 15.54 -10.95 -1.78
CA SER A 166 14.99 -12.13 -1.12
C SER A 166 16.09 -13.15 -0.87
N GLU A 167 16.25 -13.58 0.38
CA GLU A 167 17.18 -14.64 0.79
C GLU A 167 16.46 -15.99 0.90
N ALA A 168 15.20 -15.96 1.32
CA ALA A 168 14.31 -17.13 1.38
C ALA A 168 12.87 -16.73 1.05
N HIS A 169 12.16 -17.64 0.38
CA HIS A 169 10.77 -17.44 -0.02
C HIS A 169 9.99 -18.74 0.02
N GLU A 170 8.67 -18.61 0.12
CA GLU A 170 7.69 -19.70 -0.02
C GLU A 170 6.68 -19.37 -1.11
N ALA A 171 6.30 -20.35 -1.92
CA ALA A 171 5.23 -20.17 -2.91
C ALA A 171 3.88 -20.14 -2.21
N ILE A 172 3.05 -19.15 -2.53
CA ILE A 172 1.72 -18.97 -1.93
C ILE A 172 0.58 -19.17 -2.94
N GLY A 173 0.86 -19.15 -4.25
CA GLY A 173 -0.17 -19.41 -5.26
C GLY A 173 0.23 -18.94 -6.67
N PRO A 174 -0.64 -19.16 -7.67
CA PRO A 174 -0.45 -18.58 -8.99
C PRO A 174 -0.63 -17.06 -8.96
N ASP A 175 0.12 -16.33 -9.78
CA ASP A 175 -0.08 -14.89 -9.99
C ASP A 175 -1.39 -14.65 -10.78
N PRO A 176 -2.35 -13.87 -10.24
CA PRO A 176 -3.57 -13.49 -10.96
C PRO A 176 -3.35 -12.42 -12.04
N GLY A 177 -2.10 -11.98 -12.27
CA GLY A 177 -1.78 -10.81 -13.08
C GLY A 177 -1.74 -9.54 -12.25
N ILE A 178 -1.19 -9.62 -11.02
CA ILE A 178 -1.23 -8.52 -10.04
C ILE A 178 -0.54 -7.23 -10.52
N ALA A 179 0.36 -7.34 -11.50
CA ALA A 179 0.98 -6.20 -12.16
C ALA A 179 -0.06 -5.26 -12.82
N ASP A 180 -1.18 -5.77 -13.31
CA ASP A 180 -2.25 -4.95 -13.89
C ASP A 180 -2.95 -4.12 -12.80
N SER A 181 -3.25 -4.72 -11.65
CA SER A 181 -3.79 -4.01 -10.48
C SER A 181 -2.80 -2.95 -9.97
N ALA A 182 -1.50 -3.28 -9.93
CA ALA A 182 -0.45 -2.33 -9.57
C ALA A 182 -0.41 -1.14 -10.52
N ALA A 183 -0.49 -1.37 -11.83
CA ALA A 183 -0.52 -0.30 -12.82
C ALA A 183 -1.75 0.61 -12.64
N ILE A 184 -2.94 0.04 -12.36
CA ILE A 184 -4.17 0.81 -12.13
C ILE A 184 -4.05 1.68 -10.88
N LEU A 185 -3.63 1.10 -9.75
CA LEU A 185 -3.54 1.83 -8.47
C LEU A 185 -2.45 2.91 -8.51
N LEU A 186 -1.29 2.60 -9.11
CA LEU A 186 -0.24 3.58 -9.34
C LEU A 186 -0.75 4.72 -10.24
N ALA A 187 -1.45 4.41 -11.33
CA ALA A 187 -2.00 5.44 -12.21
C ALA A 187 -3.02 6.32 -11.48
N ALA A 188 -3.88 5.74 -10.63
CA ALA A 188 -4.84 6.52 -9.84
C ALA A 188 -4.13 7.51 -8.90
N GLU A 189 -3.08 7.06 -8.21
CA GLU A 189 -2.25 7.91 -7.36
C GLU A 189 -1.59 9.05 -8.17
N GLN A 190 -0.99 8.72 -9.33
CA GLN A 190 -0.31 9.70 -10.20
C GLN A 190 -1.27 10.71 -10.82
N ILE A 191 -2.49 10.30 -11.19
CA ILE A 191 -3.53 11.21 -11.67
C ILE A 191 -3.91 12.23 -10.60
N GLY A 192 -3.93 11.81 -9.33
CA GLY A 192 -4.15 12.73 -8.21
C GLY A 192 -3.14 13.87 -8.19
N ALA A 193 -1.86 13.55 -8.41
CA ALA A 193 -0.74 14.50 -8.34
C ALA A 193 -0.59 15.44 -9.55
N ALA A 194 -1.36 15.21 -10.63
CA ALA A 194 -1.24 15.92 -11.91
C ALA A 194 -2.12 17.18 -12.03
#